data_AF-A0A521U6M3-F1
#
_entry.id   AF-A0A521U6M3-F1
#
_cell.length_a   1.000
_cell.length_b   1.000
_cell.length_c   1.000
_cell.angle_alpha   90.00
_cell.angle_beta   90.00
_cell.angle_gamma   90.00
#
_symmetry.space_group_name_H-M   'P 1'
#
loop_
_entity.id
_entity.type
_entity.pdbx_description
1 polymer ?
#
loop_
_entity_poly.entity_id
_entity_poly.type
_entity_poly.pdbx_seq_one_letter_code
_entity_poly.pdbx_strand_id
1 'polypeptide(L)'
;MRTAVVLVSLAGVFGAVSLGSPREAQAQTVNAVSPTGKGIAGCALLGGEAVMLIEAAAGARPTWAYLVGGGLGAIAGGVGGYFLEQAAEGDTTLTGLTVGTLVVGLGLIIPTTIATIGATAYSPERDQPAEDNAPSTGPLDESTTTPAAAPPGAAPAAAPAPGATSGTTSDILPPARRSPRQLAARPAFRPTGLLDMGPGGLSLAVPAIHVGANLTVQEVRQYGLTAVSELRIPLLSGTF
;
A
#
# COMPACT_ATOMS: atom_id res chain seq x y z
N MET A 1 14.31 -21.84 -7.12
CA MET A 1 13.70 -23.16 -6.79
C MET A 1 13.73 -23.47 -5.29
N ARG A 2 14.87 -23.33 -4.59
CA ARG A 2 14.95 -23.61 -3.14
C ARG A 2 14.05 -22.71 -2.27
N THR A 3 13.87 -21.45 -2.64
CA THR A 3 12.99 -20.49 -1.93
C THR A 3 11.50 -20.77 -2.11
N ALA A 4 11.07 -21.22 -3.30
CA ALA A 4 9.68 -21.63 -3.54
C ALA A 4 9.30 -22.89 -2.74
N VAL A 5 10.23 -23.84 -2.62
CA VAL A 5 10.04 -25.05 -1.81
C VAL A 5 9.93 -24.71 -0.32
N VAL A 6 10.69 -23.72 0.17
CA VAL A 6 10.64 -23.26 1.58
C VAL A 6 9.33 -22.52 1.90
N LEU A 7 8.79 -21.71 0.98
CA LEU A 7 7.50 -21.03 1.20
C LEU A 7 6.30 -21.99 1.18
N VAL A 8 6.30 -22.98 0.26
CA VAL A 8 5.27 -24.02 0.21
C VAL A 8 5.32 -24.91 1.44
N SER A 9 6.51 -25.21 1.97
CA SER A 9 6.65 -25.97 3.21
C SER A 9 6.32 -25.15 4.47
N LEU A 10 6.54 -23.82 4.48
CA LEU A 10 6.10 -22.97 5.59
C LEU A 10 4.56 -22.83 5.65
N ALA A 11 3.90 -22.74 4.49
CA ALA A 11 2.43 -22.78 4.40
C ALA A 11 1.86 -24.14 4.87
N GLY A 12 2.53 -25.25 4.51
CA GLY A 12 2.19 -26.58 5.00
C GLY A 12 2.39 -26.75 6.51
N VAL A 13 3.43 -26.14 7.09
CA VAL A 13 3.69 -26.18 8.54
C VAL A 13 2.72 -25.29 9.33
N PHE A 14 2.30 -24.14 8.80
CA PHE A 14 1.26 -23.33 9.45
C PHE A 14 -0.11 -24.04 9.43
N GLY A 15 -0.44 -24.74 8.33
CA GLY A 15 -1.61 -25.62 8.27
C GLY A 15 -1.57 -26.79 9.25
N ALA A 16 -0.37 -27.36 9.50
CA ALA A 16 -0.19 -28.44 10.47
C ALA A 16 -0.29 -27.98 11.93
N VAL A 17 0.10 -26.75 12.25
CA VAL A 17 0.00 -26.19 13.62
C VAL A 17 -1.43 -25.84 14.00
N SER A 18 -2.31 -25.50 13.04
CA SER A 18 -3.74 -25.27 13.29
C SER A 18 -4.58 -26.56 13.43
N LEU A 19 -4.01 -27.74 13.12
CA LEU A 19 -4.63 -29.05 13.36
C LEU A 19 -4.35 -29.59 14.77
N GLY A 20 -3.81 -28.77 15.67
CA GLY A 20 -3.60 -29.11 17.08
C GLY A 20 -4.90 -29.52 17.75
N SER A 21 -5.09 -30.84 17.89
CA SER A 21 -6.08 -31.58 18.67
C SER A 21 -7.49 -30.98 18.70
N PRO A 22 -8.50 -31.56 18.00
CA PRO A 22 -9.89 -31.20 18.27
C PRO A 22 -10.20 -31.52 19.74
N ARG A 23 -10.18 -30.51 20.60
CA ARG A 23 -10.83 -30.62 21.91
C ARG A 23 -12.31 -30.68 21.62
N GLU A 24 -12.94 -31.80 21.95
CA GLU A 24 -14.39 -31.93 21.93
C GLU A 24 -14.99 -30.80 22.78
N ALA A 25 -15.56 -29.78 22.11
CA ALA A 25 -16.29 -28.73 22.77
C ALA A 25 -17.68 -29.28 23.12
N GLN A 26 -17.91 -29.46 24.42
CA GLN A 26 -19.18 -29.82 25.02
C GLN A 26 -20.30 -28.92 24.50
N ALA A 27 -21.38 -29.54 24.01
CA ALA A 27 -22.55 -28.85 23.49
C ALA A 27 -23.19 -27.95 24.56
N GLN A 28 -23.05 -26.63 24.42
CA GLN A 28 -23.95 -25.69 25.08
C GLN A 28 -25.29 -25.72 24.33
N THR A 29 -26.21 -26.57 24.78
CA THR A 29 -27.55 -26.79 24.23
C THR A 29 -28.52 -25.65 24.53
N VAL A 30 -28.10 -24.40 24.37
CA VAL A 30 -29.00 -23.24 24.61
C VAL A 30 -29.42 -22.58 23.30
N ASN A 31 -28.64 -22.70 22.22
CA ASN A 31 -29.05 -22.33 20.87
C ASN A 31 -28.28 -23.16 19.82
N ALA A 32 -29.01 -23.84 18.94
CA ALA A 32 -28.39 -24.51 17.80
C ALA A 32 -27.69 -23.47 16.91
N VAL A 33 -26.41 -23.68 16.61
CA VAL A 33 -25.65 -22.79 15.73
C VAL A 33 -26.16 -22.99 14.30
N SER A 34 -26.81 -21.97 13.75
CA SER A 34 -27.25 -22.05 12.36
C SER A 34 -26.06 -22.04 11.40
N PRO A 35 -25.99 -22.93 10.39
CA PRO A 35 -24.98 -22.90 9.35
C PRO A 35 -25.19 -21.76 8.33
N THR A 36 -26.32 -21.05 8.38
CA THR A 36 -26.73 -20.11 7.33
C THR A 36 -25.65 -19.09 6.96
N GLY A 37 -25.24 -19.09 5.69
CA GLY A 37 -24.26 -18.20 5.08
C GLY A 37 -22.80 -18.45 5.47
N LYS A 38 -22.53 -19.28 6.49
CA LYS A 38 -21.16 -19.52 6.99
C LYS A 38 -20.38 -20.42 6.05
N GLY A 39 -21.04 -21.43 5.47
CA GLY A 39 -20.43 -22.32 4.48
C GLY A 39 -20.06 -21.53 3.22
N ILE A 40 -20.99 -20.73 2.71
CA ILE A 40 -20.75 -19.88 1.53
C ILE A 40 -19.61 -18.90 1.77
N ALA A 41 -19.67 -18.10 2.85
CA ALA A 41 -18.65 -17.10 3.14
C ALA A 41 -17.28 -17.74 3.42
N GLY A 42 -17.27 -18.85 4.17
CA GLY A 42 -16.05 -19.55 4.53
C GLY A 42 -15.36 -20.19 3.34
N CYS A 43 -16.11 -20.91 2.50
CA CYS A 43 -15.55 -21.48 1.29
C CYS A 43 -15.19 -20.43 0.24
N ALA A 44 -15.89 -19.30 0.16
CA ALA A 44 -15.50 -18.18 -0.71
C ALA A 44 -14.15 -17.58 -0.28
N LEU A 45 -13.97 -17.31 1.01
CA LEU A 45 -12.68 -16.87 1.53
C LEU A 45 -11.61 -17.94 1.25
N LEU A 46 -11.85 -19.18 1.64
CA LEU A 46 -10.91 -20.28 1.44
C LEU A 46 -10.50 -20.45 -0.04
N GLY A 47 -11.47 -20.37 -0.96
CA GLY A 47 -11.24 -20.51 -2.39
C GLY A 47 -10.41 -19.38 -2.98
N GLY A 48 -10.69 -18.12 -2.58
CA GLY A 48 -9.90 -16.97 -3.03
C GLY A 48 -8.47 -17.02 -2.53
N GLU A 49 -8.29 -17.31 -1.24
CA GLU A 49 -6.99 -17.42 -0.58
C GLU A 49 -6.15 -18.57 -1.19
N ALA A 50 -6.78 -19.71 -1.49
CA ALA A 50 -6.09 -20.85 -2.11
C ALA A 50 -5.52 -20.49 -3.49
N VAL A 51 -6.29 -19.80 -4.33
CA VAL A 51 -5.80 -19.38 -5.66
C VAL A 51 -4.71 -18.33 -5.54
N MET A 52 -4.90 -17.31 -4.69
CA MET A 52 -3.89 -16.27 -4.49
C MET A 52 -2.57 -16.84 -3.94
N LEU A 53 -2.62 -17.86 -3.07
CA LEU A 53 -1.42 -18.54 -2.58
C LEU A 53 -0.71 -19.33 -3.70
N ILE A 54 -1.45 -19.99 -4.58
CA ILE A 54 -0.88 -20.70 -5.73
C ILE A 54 -0.21 -19.70 -6.68
N GLU A 55 -0.85 -18.58 -6.98
CA GLU A 55 -0.30 -17.51 -7.82
C GLU A 55 0.94 -16.87 -7.19
N ALA A 56 0.92 -16.62 -5.88
CA ALA A 56 2.07 -16.13 -5.12
C ALA A 56 3.23 -17.13 -5.14
N ALA A 57 2.94 -18.42 -4.97
CA ALA A 57 3.95 -19.48 -5.04
C ALA A 57 4.54 -19.63 -6.46
N ALA A 58 3.73 -19.39 -7.49
CA ALA A 58 4.17 -19.34 -8.89
C ALA A 58 4.97 -18.06 -9.23
N GLY A 59 4.99 -17.07 -8.34
CA GLY A 59 5.68 -15.79 -8.54
C GLY A 59 4.94 -14.85 -9.48
N ALA A 60 3.61 -14.92 -9.52
CA ALA A 60 2.81 -13.95 -10.26
C ALA A 60 3.09 -12.54 -9.70
N ARG A 61 3.45 -11.60 -10.56
CA ARG A 61 3.67 -10.19 -10.20
C ARG A 61 2.53 -9.25 -10.56
N PRO A 62 1.80 -9.45 -11.68
CA PRO A 62 0.77 -8.50 -12.02
C PRO A 62 -0.37 -8.57 -11.00
N THR A 63 -0.68 -7.44 -10.36
CA THR A 63 -1.77 -7.34 -9.37
C THR A 63 -3.11 -7.78 -9.93
N TRP A 64 -3.35 -7.57 -11.24
CA TRP A 64 -4.59 -8.01 -11.89
C TRP A 64 -4.77 -9.53 -11.84
N ALA A 65 -3.70 -10.32 -11.86
CA ALA A 65 -3.79 -11.78 -11.79
C ALA A 65 -4.43 -12.20 -10.47
N TYR A 66 -3.96 -11.64 -9.36
CA TYR A 66 -4.53 -11.89 -8.03
C TYR A 66 -5.99 -11.49 -7.89
N LEU A 67 -6.39 -10.37 -8.52
CA LEU A 67 -7.79 -9.95 -8.51
C LEU A 67 -8.69 -10.93 -9.27
N VAL A 68 -8.25 -11.37 -10.45
CA VAL A 68 -9.02 -12.29 -11.30
C VAL A 68 -8.99 -13.70 -10.72
N GLY A 69 -7.81 -14.23 -10.41
CA GLY A 69 -7.62 -15.56 -9.84
C GLY A 69 -8.28 -15.69 -8.48
N GLY A 70 -7.99 -14.77 -7.55
CA GLY A 70 -8.62 -14.74 -6.24
C GLY A 70 -10.14 -14.54 -6.32
N GLY A 71 -10.62 -13.68 -7.21
CA GLY A 71 -12.05 -13.49 -7.44
C GLY A 71 -12.74 -14.75 -7.97
N LEU A 72 -12.17 -15.41 -8.98
CA LEU A 72 -12.68 -16.67 -9.52
C LEU A 72 -12.64 -17.79 -8.48
N GLY A 73 -11.55 -17.88 -7.72
CA GLY A 73 -11.40 -18.81 -6.61
C GLY A 73 -12.48 -18.60 -5.54
N ALA A 74 -12.79 -17.34 -5.21
CA ALA A 74 -13.83 -17.02 -4.25
C ALA A 74 -15.24 -17.36 -4.76
N ILE A 75 -15.52 -17.14 -6.05
CA ILE A 75 -16.80 -17.54 -6.66
C ILE A 75 -16.94 -19.07 -6.63
N ALA A 76 -15.92 -19.80 -7.11
CA ALA A 76 -15.92 -21.26 -7.11
C ALA A 76 -16.05 -21.83 -5.68
N GLY A 77 -15.33 -21.23 -4.74
CA GLY A 77 -15.41 -21.54 -3.32
C GLY A 77 -16.81 -21.29 -2.74
N GLY A 78 -17.41 -20.13 -3.02
CA GLY A 78 -18.77 -19.80 -2.57
C GLY A 78 -19.84 -20.77 -3.10
N VAL A 79 -19.72 -21.20 -4.37
CA VAL A 79 -20.60 -22.24 -4.94
C VAL A 79 -20.41 -23.57 -4.20
N GLY A 80 -19.17 -23.96 -3.92
CA GLY A 80 -18.89 -25.15 -3.10
C GLY A 80 -19.46 -25.04 -1.69
N GLY A 81 -19.35 -23.85 -1.08
CA GLY A 81 -19.90 -23.54 0.24
C GLY A 81 -21.42 -23.61 0.30
N TYR A 82 -22.12 -23.25 -0.78
CA TYR A 82 -23.57 -23.40 -0.89
C TYR A 82 -23.99 -24.88 -0.84
N PHE A 83 -23.30 -25.75 -1.58
CA PHE A 83 -23.58 -27.19 -1.53
C PHE A 83 -23.20 -27.81 -0.18
N LEU A 84 -22.13 -27.32 0.46
CA LEU A 84 -21.75 -27.73 1.81
C LEU A 84 -22.82 -27.35 2.84
N GLU A 85 -23.39 -26.15 2.72
CA GLU A 85 -24.45 -25.66 3.61
C GLU A 85 -25.73 -26.46 3.48
N GLN A 86 -26.13 -26.79 2.24
CA GLN A 86 -27.27 -27.69 1.98
C GLN A 86 -27.04 -29.10 2.55
N ALA A 87 -25.81 -29.61 2.48
CA ALA A 87 -25.48 -30.90 3.06
C ALA A 87 -25.46 -30.87 4.61
N ALA A 88 -25.24 -29.69 5.20
CA ALA A 88 -25.14 -29.52 6.65
C ALA A 88 -26.49 -29.36 7.36
N GLU A 89 -27.59 -29.19 6.62
CA GLU A 89 -28.93 -29.06 7.22
C GLU A 89 -29.30 -30.31 8.02
N GLY A 90 -29.48 -30.14 9.33
CA GLY A 90 -29.82 -31.25 10.24
C GLY A 90 -28.62 -32.10 10.69
N ASP A 91 -27.40 -31.81 10.23
CA ASP A 91 -26.18 -32.50 10.63
C ASP A 91 -25.25 -31.57 11.41
N THR A 92 -25.08 -31.87 12.71
CA THR A 92 -24.23 -31.12 13.64
C THR A 92 -22.74 -31.16 13.25
N THR A 93 -22.27 -32.28 12.70
CA THR A 93 -20.87 -32.45 12.30
C THR A 93 -20.55 -31.60 11.08
N LEU A 94 -21.41 -31.63 10.06
CA LEU A 94 -21.25 -30.80 8.87
C LEU A 94 -21.50 -29.31 9.17
N THR A 95 -22.39 -28.99 10.11
CA THR A 95 -22.52 -27.62 10.64
C THR A 95 -21.20 -27.16 11.26
N GLY A 96 -20.53 -28.01 12.04
CA GLY A 96 -19.18 -27.73 12.53
C GLY A 96 -18.17 -27.47 11.40
N LEU A 97 -18.27 -28.22 10.30
CA LEU A 97 -17.42 -28.05 9.12
C LEU A 97 -17.67 -26.70 8.42
N THR A 98 -18.92 -26.26 8.26
CA THR A 98 -19.22 -24.93 7.68
C THR A 98 -18.60 -23.79 8.51
N VAL A 99 -18.76 -23.83 9.84
CA VAL A 99 -18.12 -22.87 10.75
C VAL A 99 -16.59 -22.99 10.66
N GLY A 100 -16.07 -24.21 10.60
CA GLY A 100 -14.65 -24.48 10.47
C GLY A 100 -14.05 -23.87 9.20
N THR A 101 -14.69 -24.03 8.05
CA THR A 101 -14.22 -23.44 6.78
C THR A 101 -14.15 -21.91 6.84
N LEU A 102 -15.07 -21.27 7.55
CA LEU A 102 -15.03 -19.83 7.79
C LEU A 102 -13.83 -19.41 8.65
N VAL A 103 -13.59 -20.12 9.76
CA VAL A 103 -12.46 -19.83 10.65
C VAL A 103 -11.14 -20.06 9.92
N VAL A 104 -11.02 -21.13 9.14
CA VAL A 104 -9.84 -21.42 8.33
C VAL A 104 -9.64 -20.36 7.25
N GLY A 105 -10.70 -19.97 6.54
CA GLY A 105 -10.64 -18.91 5.54
C GLY A 105 -10.17 -17.57 6.12
N LEU A 106 -10.70 -17.17 7.27
CA LEU A 106 -10.24 -15.97 7.99
C LEU A 106 -8.79 -16.08 8.46
N GLY A 107 -8.37 -17.24 8.95
CA GLY A 107 -7.01 -17.48 9.42
C GLY A 107 -5.96 -17.39 8.31
N LEU A 108 -6.33 -17.69 7.06
CA LEU A 108 -5.45 -17.66 5.90
C LEU A 108 -5.15 -16.25 5.37
N ILE A 109 -5.97 -15.25 5.72
CA ILE A 109 -5.82 -13.87 5.20
C ILE A 109 -4.41 -13.31 5.46
N ILE A 110 -3.90 -13.45 6.69
CA ILE A 110 -2.57 -12.91 7.05
C ILE A 110 -1.45 -13.62 6.28
N PRO A 111 -1.34 -14.97 6.30
CA PRO A 111 -0.37 -15.69 5.50
C PRO A 111 -0.40 -15.35 4.00
N THR A 112 -1.59 -15.29 3.39
CA THR A 112 -1.72 -14.99 1.96
C THR A 112 -1.32 -13.56 1.65
N THR A 113 -1.68 -12.59 2.51
CA THR A 113 -1.26 -11.20 2.34
C THR A 113 0.27 -11.09 2.36
N ILE A 114 0.94 -11.80 3.27
CA ILE A 114 2.41 -11.82 3.32
C ILE A 114 2.98 -12.46 2.04
N ALA A 115 2.39 -13.56 1.57
CA ALA A 115 2.84 -14.24 0.36
C ALA A 115 2.67 -13.38 -0.90
N THR A 116 1.52 -12.72 -1.06
CA THR A 116 1.23 -11.85 -2.22
C THR A 116 2.11 -10.61 -2.23
N ILE A 117 2.34 -9.96 -1.08
CA ILE A 117 3.30 -8.85 -0.97
C ILE A 117 4.72 -9.32 -1.31
N GLY A 118 5.14 -10.48 -0.78
CA GLY A 118 6.46 -11.04 -1.07
C GLY A 118 6.67 -11.37 -2.55
N ALA A 119 5.64 -11.89 -3.22
CA ALA A 119 5.67 -12.20 -4.65
C ALA A 119 5.66 -10.94 -5.54
N THR A 120 5.00 -9.87 -5.09
CA THR A 120 4.87 -8.61 -5.85
C THR A 120 5.94 -7.58 -5.53
N ALA A 121 6.79 -7.83 -4.53
CA ALA A 121 7.87 -6.92 -4.13
C ALA A 121 8.82 -6.60 -5.31
N TYR A 122 9.26 -5.35 -5.36
CA TYR A 122 10.22 -4.86 -6.34
C TYR A 122 11.57 -5.58 -6.18
N SER A 123 12.17 -6.02 -7.30
CA SER A 123 13.48 -6.69 -7.32
C SER A 123 14.34 -6.05 -8.39
N PRO A 124 15.22 -5.09 -8.03
CA PRO A 124 15.95 -4.27 -9.00
C PRO A 124 16.80 -5.09 -9.97
N GLU A 125 17.30 -6.26 -9.56
CA GLU A 125 18.14 -7.14 -10.39
C GLU A 125 17.33 -7.86 -11.49
N ARG A 126 16.02 -8.03 -11.31
CA ARG A 126 15.12 -8.66 -12.30
C ARG A 126 14.33 -7.62 -13.10
N ASP A 127 14.19 -6.43 -12.52
CA ASP A 127 13.47 -5.29 -13.10
C ASP A 127 14.36 -4.32 -13.85
N GLN A 128 15.69 -4.48 -13.77
CA GLN A 128 16.59 -3.81 -14.69
C GLN A 128 16.22 -4.24 -16.11
N PRO A 129 15.83 -3.29 -16.98
CA PRO A 129 15.81 -3.55 -18.40
C PRO A 129 17.19 -4.07 -18.76
N ALA A 130 17.28 -5.17 -19.50
CA ALA A 130 18.56 -5.60 -20.05
C ALA A 130 19.18 -4.39 -20.76
N GLU A 131 20.28 -3.85 -20.22
CA GLU A 131 21.12 -2.88 -20.92
C GLU A 131 21.85 -3.61 -22.06
N ASP A 132 21.08 -4.12 -23.02
CA ASP A 132 21.59 -4.88 -24.14
C ASP A 132 20.81 -4.49 -25.39
N ASN A 133 21.22 -3.34 -25.93
CA ASN A 133 21.39 -3.05 -27.36
C ASN A 133 21.66 -1.55 -27.54
N ALA A 134 22.69 -1.01 -26.87
CA ALA A 134 23.36 0.14 -27.45
C ALA A 134 24.22 -0.43 -28.59
N PRO A 135 23.99 -0.05 -29.87
CA PRO A 135 24.88 -0.47 -30.94
C PRO A 135 26.29 -0.03 -30.54
N SER A 136 27.22 -0.99 -30.47
CA SER A 136 28.63 -0.69 -30.28
C SER A 136 29.08 0.15 -31.47
N THR A 137 29.07 1.47 -31.34
CA THR A 137 29.88 2.32 -32.19
C THR A 137 31.32 1.93 -31.88
N GLY A 138 31.89 1.07 -32.72
CA GLY A 138 33.29 0.70 -32.66
C GLY A 138 34.17 1.95 -32.71
N PRO A 139 35.48 1.82 -32.40
CA PRO A 139 36.38 2.96 -32.36
C PRO A 139 36.28 3.75 -33.65
N LEU A 140 35.89 5.03 -33.56
CA LEU A 140 35.99 5.95 -34.69
C LEU A 140 37.49 6.08 -34.99
N ASP A 141 37.90 5.49 -36.11
CA ASP A 141 39.24 5.67 -36.66
C ASP A 141 39.39 7.13 -37.10
N GLU A 142 40.07 7.93 -36.28
CA GLU A 142 40.31 9.36 -36.47
C GLU A 142 41.45 9.61 -37.48
N SER A 143 41.46 8.85 -38.58
CA SER A 143 42.58 8.80 -39.53
C SER A 143 42.10 8.98 -40.98
N THR A 144 41.37 10.05 -41.30
CA THR A 144 41.33 10.52 -42.70
C THR A 144 41.20 12.04 -42.78
N THR A 145 42.36 12.68 -42.87
CA THR A 145 42.50 14.04 -43.40
C THR A 145 42.35 14.02 -44.92
N THR A 146 41.39 14.76 -45.47
CA THR A 146 41.54 15.41 -46.79
C THR A 146 40.65 16.66 -46.84
N PRO A 147 41.20 17.85 -47.18
CA PRO A 147 40.45 19.12 -47.23
C PRO A 147 40.04 19.50 -48.66
N ALA A 148 38.80 19.99 -48.84
CA ALA A 148 38.32 20.86 -49.93
C ALA A 148 36.82 21.14 -49.68
N ALA A 149 36.22 22.30 -49.89
CA ALA A 149 36.63 23.64 -50.29
C ALA A 149 35.49 24.61 -49.84
N ALA A 150 35.82 25.87 -49.56
CA ALA A 150 34.87 26.92 -49.19
C ALA A 150 34.00 27.39 -50.38
N PRO A 151 32.86 28.05 -50.08
CA PRO A 151 32.61 29.36 -50.71
C PRO A 151 32.36 30.48 -49.68
N PRO A 152 32.48 31.75 -50.10
CA PRO A 152 32.83 32.87 -49.23
C PRO A 152 31.64 33.74 -48.81
N GLY A 153 31.83 34.43 -47.68
CA GLY A 153 31.50 35.86 -47.59
C GLY A 153 30.20 36.23 -46.88
N ALA A 154 30.29 36.51 -45.57
CA ALA A 154 29.85 37.78 -44.99
C ALA A 154 30.33 37.84 -43.52
N ALA A 155 31.24 38.77 -43.24
CA ALA A 155 31.72 39.10 -41.90
C ALA A 155 30.99 40.38 -41.40
N PRO A 156 31.34 40.96 -40.23
CA PRO A 156 30.71 40.67 -38.95
C PRO A 156 30.29 41.95 -38.18
N ALA A 157 29.46 41.85 -37.14
CA ALA A 157 29.39 42.82 -36.04
C ALA A 157 28.33 42.36 -35.02
N ALA A 158 28.41 42.58 -33.72
CA ALA A 158 29.47 42.87 -32.77
C ALA A 158 28.79 42.69 -31.40
N ALA A 159 29.40 42.00 -30.45
CA ALA A 159 29.05 42.15 -29.04
C ALA A 159 29.77 43.40 -28.51
N PRO A 160 29.19 44.12 -27.52
CA PRO A 160 29.74 43.94 -26.17
C PRO A 160 28.71 44.04 -25.03
N ALA A 161 28.81 43.06 -24.11
CA ALA A 161 29.02 43.19 -22.66
C ALA A 161 28.08 44.02 -21.72
N PRO A 162 28.12 43.70 -20.41
CA PRO A 162 26.98 43.74 -19.48
C PRO A 162 27.00 44.91 -18.49
N GLY A 163 25.88 45.16 -17.79
CA GLY A 163 25.92 45.96 -16.56
C GLY A 163 24.57 46.37 -15.97
N ALA A 164 24.62 46.56 -14.64
CA ALA A 164 23.76 47.40 -13.78
C ALA A 164 22.51 46.79 -13.11
N THR A 165 22.77 46.34 -11.88
CA THR A 165 22.02 46.55 -10.63
C THR A 165 21.09 47.78 -10.56
N SER A 166 19.92 47.60 -9.95
CA SER A 166 19.18 48.48 -9.01
C SER A 166 17.79 47.84 -8.80
N GLY A 167 17.18 47.64 -7.62
CA GLY A 167 17.28 48.33 -6.35
C GLY A 167 15.92 48.93 -6.01
N THR A 168 15.28 48.45 -4.92
CA THR A 168 14.16 49.06 -4.14
C THR A 168 12.80 49.23 -4.85
N THR A 169 11.68 48.86 -4.24
CA THR A 169 10.93 49.79 -3.37
C THR A 169 9.92 49.05 -2.49
N SER A 170 9.94 49.43 -1.21
CA SER A 170 9.02 49.14 -0.13
C SER A 170 7.57 49.48 -0.48
N ASP A 171 6.60 48.75 0.09
CA ASP A 171 5.40 49.42 0.59
C ASP A 171 4.84 48.73 1.84
N ILE A 172 4.80 49.53 2.90
CA ILE A 172 4.30 49.28 4.25
C ILE A 172 3.06 50.16 4.38
N LEU A 173 1.91 49.61 4.77
CA LEU A 173 0.78 50.32 5.41
C LEU A 173 -0.32 49.29 5.80
N PRO A 174 -1.20 49.54 6.80
CA PRO A 174 -0.98 49.88 8.22
C PRO A 174 -1.79 48.97 9.19
N PRO A 175 -1.59 49.03 10.52
CA PRO A 175 -2.40 48.28 11.49
C PRO A 175 -3.64 49.07 11.94
N ALA A 176 -4.84 48.53 11.71
CA ALA A 176 -6.08 49.04 12.30
C ALA A 176 -6.41 48.33 13.63
N ARG A 177 -6.72 49.14 14.65
CA ARG A 177 -6.99 48.78 16.05
C ARG A 177 -8.49 48.63 16.33
N ARG A 178 -8.79 47.82 17.38
CA ARG A 178 -10.02 47.70 18.22
C ARG A 178 -11.17 46.87 17.62
N SER A 179 -11.90 46.01 18.34
CA SER A 179 -12.10 45.78 19.79
C SER A 179 -12.69 44.36 20.03
N PRO A 180 -12.74 43.87 21.28
CA PRO A 180 -13.02 42.46 21.59
C PRO A 180 -14.53 42.19 21.64
N ARG A 181 -14.99 41.20 20.87
CA ARG A 181 -16.31 40.59 21.07
C ARG A 181 -16.11 39.11 21.39
N GLN A 182 -16.03 38.87 22.68
CA GLN A 182 -16.09 37.58 23.34
C GLN A 182 -17.48 36.98 23.06
N LEU A 183 -17.62 36.21 21.98
CA LEU A 183 -18.65 35.19 21.91
C LEU A 183 -18.03 33.90 22.43
N ALA A 184 -18.62 33.37 23.51
CA ALA A 184 -18.36 32.04 24.01
C ALA A 184 -18.65 31.04 22.88
N ALA A 185 -17.61 30.69 22.14
CA ALA A 185 -17.64 29.54 21.26
C ALA A 185 -17.77 28.32 22.17
N ARG A 186 -18.88 27.57 22.03
CA ARG A 186 -18.88 26.14 22.36
C ARG A 186 -17.58 25.54 21.86
N PRO A 187 -16.95 24.57 22.56
CA PRO A 187 -15.83 23.83 22.01
C PRO A 187 -16.32 23.16 20.72
N ALA A 188 -16.10 23.83 19.59
CA ALA A 188 -16.30 23.26 18.28
C ALA A 188 -15.22 22.21 18.18
N PHE A 189 -15.63 20.97 18.32
CA PHE A 189 -14.82 19.81 18.03
C PHE A 189 -14.10 20.07 16.70
N ARG A 190 -12.78 20.24 16.77
CA ARG A 190 -11.94 20.40 15.60
C ARG A 190 -11.34 19.03 15.33
N PRO A 191 -11.88 18.26 14.37
CA PRO A 191 -11.32 16.97 14.05
C PRO A 191 -9.87 17.16 13.61
N THR A 192 -8.96 16.49 14.31
CA THR A 192 -7.51 16.61 14.07
C THR A 192 -6.93 15.40 13.34
N GLY A 193 -7.72 14.33 13.16
CA GLY A 193 -7.32 13.11 12.44
C GLY A 193 -8.42 12.57 11.53
N LEU A 194 -8.08 11.58 10.70
CA LEU A 194 -9.02 10.90 9.78
C LEU A 194 -10.20 10.29 10.54
N LEU A 195 -9.91 9.63 11.67
CA LEU A 195 -10.90 9.07 12.58
C LEU A 195 -10.77 9.78 13.93
N ASP A 196 -11.83 10.45 14.37
CA ASP A 196 -11.84 11.16 15.66
C ASP A 196 -13.01 10.67 16.52
N MET A 197 -12.69 10.21 17.73
CA MET A 197 -13.61 9.62 18.69
C MET A 197 -13.76 10.55 19.90
N GLY A 198 -14.97 11.08 20.10
CA GLY A 198 -15.27 11.99 21.19
C GLY A 198 -16.58 11.66 21.93
N PRO A 199 -16.93 12.43 22.97
CA PRO A 199 -18.12 12.18 23.80
C PRO A 199 -19.45 12.25 23.04
N GLY A 200 -19.45 12.86 21.85
CA GLY A 200 -20.61 13.00 20.96
C GLY A 200 -20.69 11.96 19.84
N GLY A 201 -19.75 11.02 19.75
CA GLY A 201 -19.73 9.95 18.73
C GLY A 201 -18.42 9.86 17.95
N LEU A 202 -18.46 9.00 16.91
CA LEU A 202 -17.36 8.79 15.97
C LEU A 202 -17.53 9.71 14.76
N SER A 203 -16.46 10.40 14.39
CA SER A 203 -16.43 11.29 13.23
C SER A 203 -15.32 10.90 12.27
N LEU A 204 -15.57 11.09 10.98
CA LEU A 204 -14.63 10.82 9.89
C LEU A 204 -14.39 12.13 9.14
N ALA A 205 -13.13 12.56 9.05
CA ALA A 205 -12.75 13.84 8.46
C ALA A 205 -11.65 13.66 7.41
N VAL A 206 -11.55 14.61 6.48
CA VAL A 206 -10.41 14.67 5.55
C VAL A 206 -9.18 15.14 6.34
N PRO A 207 -8.07 14.40 6.33
CA PRO A 207 -6.94 14.72 7.18
C PRO A 207 -6.25 15.98 6.66
N ALA A 208 -5.95 16.91 7.57
CA ALA A 208 -5.11 18.04 7.25
C ALA A 208 -3.69 17.54 7.00
N ILE A 209 -3.22 17.65 5.76
CA ILE A 209 -1.87 17.29 5.38
C ILE A 209 -0.94 18.40 5.86
N HIS A 210 -0.04 18.10 6.79
CA HIS A 210 0.96 19.04 7.26
C HIS A 210 2.33 18.69 6.68
N VAL A 211 2.89 19.61 5.90
CA VAL A 211 4.28 19.54 5.42
C VAL A 211 5.10 20.50 6.27
N GLY A 212 6.05 19.96 7.04
CA GLY A 212 6.89 20.72 7.95
C GLY A 212 8.36 20.32 7.84
N ALA A 213 9.26 21.25 8.17
CA ALA A 213 10.66 20.92 8.36
C ALA A 213 10.84 20.32 9.75
N ASN A 214 11.54 19.18 9.83
CA ASN A 214 11.81 18.51 11.10
C ASN A 214 12.93 19.15 11.92
N LEU A 215 13.67 20.06 11.31
CA LEU A 215 14.78 20.73 11.95
C LEU A 215 14.53 22.22 11.99
N THR A 216 14.84 22.80 13.15
CA THR A 216 14.86 24.24 13.29
C THR A 216 16.06 24.83 12.56
N VAL A 217 15.95 26.10 12.14
CA VAL A 217 17.05 26.81 11.46
C VAL A 217 18.31 26.89 12.33
N GLN A 218 18.15 26.84 13.66
CA GLN A 218 19.27 26.81 14.60
C GLN A 218 19.99 25.44 14.58
N GLU A 219 19.27 24.33 14.57
CA GLU A 219 19.86 22.98 14.52
C GLU A 219 20.56 22.69 13.18
N VAL A 220 19.99 23.14 12.07
CA VAL A 220 20.63 23.04 10.74
C VAL A 220 21.99 23.75 10.74
N ARG A 221 22.08 24.92 11.39
CA ARG A 221 23.33 25.69 11.49
C ARG A 221 24.31 25.11 12.49
N GLN A 222 23.82 24.55 13.60
CA GLN A 222 24.66 24.03 14.67
C GLN A 222 25.25 22.66 14.37
N TYR A 223 24.53 21.82 13.61
CA TYR A 223 24.92 20.43 13.36
C TYR A 223 25.17 20.10 11.88
N GLY A 224 25.00 21.06 10.97
CA GLY A 224 25.26 20.87 9.53
C GLY A 224 24.34 19.84 8.87
N LEU A 225 23.19 19.56 9.48
CA LEU A 225 22.23 18.57 8.98
C LEU A 225 21.45 19.11 7.79
N THR A 226 21.16 18.25 6.83
CA THR A 226 20.27 18.58 5.71
C THR A 226 18.83 18.61 6.19
N ALA A 227 18.11 19.70 5.89
CA ALA A 227 16.69 19.79 6.20
C ALA A 227 15.92 18.78 5.35
N VAL A 228 15.30 17.80 6.00
CA VAL A 228 14.40 16.85 5.35
C VAL A 228 12.96 17.32 5.61
N SER A 229 12.19 17.44 4.54
CA SER A 229 10.76 17.73 4.62
C SER A 229 10.03 16.48 5.08
N GLU A 230 9.27 16.58 6.17
CA GLU A 230 8.41 15.50 6.65
C GLU A 230 6.95 15.78 6.30
N LEU A 231 6.28 14.73 5.83
CA LEU A 231 4.86 14.70 5.58
C LEU A 231 4.16 14.05 6.78
N ARG A 232 3.38 14.81 7.55
CA ARG A 232 2.62 14.30 8.69
C ARG A 232 1.15 14.19 8.33
N ILE A 233 0.62 12.96 8.41
CA ILE A 233 -0.79 12.65 8.16
C ILE A 233 -1.39 12.08 9.45
N PRO A 234 -2.23 12.84 10.18
CA PRO A 234 -2.86 12.34 11.39
C PRO A 234 -3.99 11.35 11.05
N LEU A 235 -3.84 10.09 11.46
CA LEU A 235 -4.79 9.03 11.16
C LEU A 235 -5.85 8.83 12.26
N LEU A 236 -5.46 8.96 13.53
CA LEU A 236 -6.35 8.77 14.67
C LEU A 236 -6.21 9.93 15.66
N SER A 237 -7.32 10.42 16.17
CA SER A 237 -7.38 11.36 17.30
C SER A 237 -8.51 10.96 18.25
N GLY A 238 -8.39 11.29 19.52
CA GLY A 238 -9.44 11.00 20.49
C GLY A 238 -9.10 11.50 21.89
N THR A 239 -10.14 11.78 22.67
CA THR A 239 -10.04 12.14 24.08
C THR A 239 -10.76 11.08 24.92
N PHE A 240 -10.07 10.51 25.90
CA PHE A 240 -10.59 9.51 26.84
C PHE A 240 -10.76 10.10 28.24
#